data_AF-A0A7J5E973-F1
#
_entry.id   AF-A0A7J5E973-F1
#
_cell.length_a   1.000
_cell.length_b   1.000
_cell.length_c   1.000
_cell.angle_alpha   90.00
_cell.angle_beta   90.00
_cell.angle_gamma   90.00
#
_symmetry.space_group_name_H-M   'P 1'
#
loop_
_entity.id
_entity.type
_entity.pdbx_description
1 polymer ?
#
loop_
_entity_poly.entity_id
_entity_poly.type
_entity_poly.pdbx_seq_one_letter_code
_entity_poly.pdbx_strand_id
1 'polypeptide(L)'
;MRNLLKSTYIPFGSQYYRAPSPHKEDWEKDLKNMAGLGFNTVKYWIQWRWNNPAEGEYYFDDIDELMNLAKKYNLKVMLNTIFDVAPAWIYKKFEDASMVTLSGQKIGPQTQPHRQIGGLGYCFNHDGVSKYFFEFLKTSVERYKDHPALEIWNVGSEPELTSSMAEMRSYADDASKMGDMLCYCANCKTKFKKWLSEKYVTIEKLNESW
;
A
#
# COMPACT_ATOMS: atom_id res chain seq x y z
N MET A 1 5.03 35.70 0.66
CA MET A 1 4.81 34.28 0.29
C MET A 1 4.30 34.07 -1.13
N ARG A 2 3.19 34.68 -1.59
CA ARG A 2 2.63 34.45 -2.96
C ARG A 2 3.60 34.66 -4.14
N ASN A 3 4.58 35.55 -4.02
CA ASN A 3 5.58 35.77 -5.09
C ASN A 3 6.84 34.89 -4.97
N LEU A 4 7.14 34.33 -3.79
CA LEU A 4 8.29 33.43 -3.56
C LEU A 4 8.08 32.04 -4.17
N LEU A 5 6.82 31.64 -4.37
CA LEU A 5 6.43 30.36 -4.98
C LEU A 5 6.35 30.41 -6.51
N LYS A 6 6.51 31.59 -7.13
CA LYS A 6 6.38 31.72 -8.60
C LYS A 6 7.58 31.19 -9.36
N SER A 7 8.77 31.18 -8.75
CA SER A 7 10.01 30.71 -9.38
C SER A 7 10.39 29.28 -8.99
N THR A 8 9.73 28.69 -8.00
CA THR A 8 10.08 27.39 -7.44
C THR A 8 8.85 26.51 -7.40
N TYR A 9 8.88 25.40 -8.15
CA TYR A 9 7.84 24.38 -8.08
C TYR A 9 7.81 23.78 -6.67
N ILE A 10 6.66 23.90 -5.99
CA ILE A 10 6.36 23.22 -4.73
C ILE A 10 5.09 22.41 -4.94
N PRO A 11 5.11 21.07 -4.78
CA PRO A 11 3.91 20.25 -4.85
C PRO A 11 2.87 20.73 -3.82
N PHE A 12 1.73 21.19 -4.30
CA PHE A 12 0.60 21.62 -3.49
C PHE A 12 -0.65 20.93 -4.00
N GLY A 13 -1.22 20.08 -3.15
CA GLY A 13 -2.15 19.05 -3.58
C GLY A 13 -2.91 18.38 -2.45
N SER A 14 -3.76 17.43 -2.81
CA SER A 14 -4.43 16.53 -1.86
C SER A 14 -4.53 15.12 -2.42
N GLN A 15 -4.68 14.14 -1.51
CA GLN A 15 -5.29 12.85 -1.85
C GLN A 15 -6.70 13.09 -2.39
N TYR A 16 -6.96 12.56 -3.58
CA TYR A 16 -8.27 12.68 -4.23
C TYR A 16 -8.94 11.32 -4.38
N TYR A 17 -8.32 10.41 -5.13
CA TYR A 17 -8.98 9.16 -5.51
C TYR A 17 -8.52 7.99 -4.67
N ARG A 18 -9.47 7.35 -3.99
CA ARG A 18 -9.35 6.05 -3.33
C ARG A 18 -10.56 5.25 -3.77
N ALA A 19 -10.37 4.38 -4.75
CA ALA A 19 -11.46 3.61 -5.31
C ALA A 19 -12.31 2.95 -4.20
N PRO A 20 -13.66 3.01 -4.30
CA PRO A 20 -14.44 3.49 -5.45
C PRO A 20 -14.80 4.99 -5.42
N SER A 21 -14.19 5.79 -4.54
CA SER A 21 -14.60 7.19 -4.29
C SER A 21 -13.52 8.22 -4.63
N PRO A 22 -13.91 9.44 -5.04
CA PRO A 22 -15.27 9.89 -5.38
C PRO A 22 -15.82 9.23 -6.66
N HIS A 23 -17.13 9.42 -6.93
CA HIS A 23 -17.80 8.85 -8.09
C HIS A 23 -17.30 9.50 -9.40
N LYS A 24 -17.39 8.74 -10.50
CA LYS A 24 -16.87 9.14 -11.81
C LYS A 24 -17.40 10.49 -12.31
N GLU A 25 -18.67 10.78 -12.05
CA GLU A 25 -19.33 12.04 -12.42
C GLU A 25 -18.72 13.29 -11.76
N ASP A 26 -17.98 13.12 -10.66
CA ASP A 26 -17.35 14.22 -9.95
C ASP A 26 -15.90 14.49 -10.41
N TRP A 27 -15.24 13.53 -11.06
CA TRP A 27 -13.80 13.59 -11.35
C TRP A 27 -13.36 14.82 -12.12
N GLU A 28 -14.01 15.10 -13.26
CA GLU A 28 -13.65 16.24 -14.10
C GLU A 28 -13.92 17.58 -13.41
N LYS A 29 -15.09 17.69 -12.75
CA LYS A 29 -15.50 18.88 -12.01
C LYS A 29 -14.51 19.19 -10.90
N ASP A 30 -14.12 18.20 -10.11
CA ASP A 30 -13.23 18.38 -8.97
C ASP A 30 -11.81 18.71 -9.41
N LEU A 31 -11.25 18.00 -10.39
CA LEU A 31 -9.89 18.27 -10.89
C LEU A 31 -9.80 19.64 -11.54
N LYS A 32 -10.84 20.07 -12.27
CA LYS A 32 -10.95 21.44 -12.79
C LYS A 32 -10.97 22.47 -11.66
N ASN A 33 -11.74 22.22 -10.60
CA ASN A 33 -11.85 23.12 -9.45
C ASN A 33 -10.53 23.20 -8.67
N MET A 34 -9.87 22.06 -8.42
CA MET A 34 -8.55 22.00 -7.79
C MET A 34 -7.55 22.88 -8.54
N ALA A 35 -7.43 22.71 -9.86
CA ALA A 35 -6.57 23.52 -10.69
C ALA A 35 -6.93 25.02 -10.62
N GLY A 36 -8.22 25.35 -10.68
CA GLY A 36 -8.72 26.72 -10.57
C GLY A 36 -8.43 27.39 -9.21
N LEU A 37 -8.31 26.60 -8.13
CA LEU A 37 -7.95 27.06 -6.79
C LEU A 37 -6.42 27.15 -6.56
N GLY A 38 -5.61 26.81 -7.57
CA GLY A 38 -4.16 26.89 -7.51
C GLY A 38 -3.47 25.61 -6.99
N PHE A 39 -4.19 24.50 -6.91
CA PHE A 39 -3.55 23.20 -6.73
C PHE A 39 -2.76 22.86 -8.00
N ASN A 40 -1.57 22.29 -7.84
CA ASN A 40 -0.72 21.88 -8.95
C ASN A 40 -0.42 20.37 -8.94
N THR A 41 -0.78 19.67 -7.87
CA THR A 41 -0.55 18.25 -7.67
C THR A 41 -1.80 17.56 -7.13
N VAL A 42 -2.04 16.32 -7.50
CA VAL A 42 -3.10 15.48 -6.97
C VAL A 42 -2.57 14.06 -6.71
N LYS A 43 -3.12 13.38 -5.70
CA LYS A 43 -2.68 12.03 -5.32
C LYS A 43 -3.78 11.01 -5.54
N TYR A 44 -3.45 9.90 -6.19
CA TYR A 44 -4.33 8.76 -6.44
C TYR A 44 -3.77 7.49 -5.82
N TRP A 45 -4.66 6.59 -5.38
CA TRP A 45 -4.28 5.26 -4.95
C TRP A 45 -4.47 4.25 -6.08
N ILE A 46 -3.43 3.46 -6.33
CA ILE A 46 -3.48 2.24 -7.11
C ILE A 46 -3.54 1.08 -6.11
N GLN A 47 -4.71 0.46 -5.96
CA GLN A 47 -5.00 -0.47 -4.88
C GLN A 47 -5.02 -1.91 -5.39
N TRP A 48 -4.21 -2.80 -4.82
CA TRP A 48 -4.04 -4.15 -5.34
C TRP A 48 -5.34 -4.93 -5.46
N ARG A 49 -6.16 -4.95 -4.40
CA ARG A 49 -7.49 -5.59 -4.43
C ARG A 49 -8.44 -5.03 -5.48
N TRP A 50 -8.37 -3.73 -5.76
CA TRP A 50 -9.29 -3.06 -6.69
C TRP A 50 -8.83 -3.21 -8.13
N ASN A 51 -7.55 -2.95 -8.39
CA ASN A 51 -6.98 -2.93 -9.73
C ASN A 51 -6.53 -4.32 -10.22
N ASN A 52 -6.53 -5.35 -9.37
CA ASN A 52 -6.25 -6.73 -9.72
C ASN A 52 -7.19 -7.72 -8.98
N PRO A 53 -8.51 -7.66 -9.26
CA PRO A 53 -9.55 -8.37 -8.51
C PRO A 53 -9.59 -9.88 -8.80
N ALA A 54 -8.96 -10.35 -9.88
CA ALA A 54 -8.77 -11.75 -10.24
C ALA A 54 -7.33 -12.00 -10.72
N GLU A 55 -6.85 -13.24 -10.61
CA GLU A 55 -5.48 -13.58 -11.01
C GLU A 55 -5.25 -13.29 -12.50
N GLY A 56 -4.24 -12.48 -12.83
CA GLY A 56 -3.92 -12.10 -14.20
C GLY A 56 -4.85 -11.04 -14.82
N GLU A 57 -5.93 -10.62 -14.15
CA GLU A 57 -6.83 -9.59 -14.65
C GLU A 57 -6.55 -8.24 -13.98
N TYR A 58 -6.34 -7.20 -14.79
CA TYR A 58 -6.02 -5.86 -14.30
C TYR A 58 -7.02 -4.84 -14.84
N TYR A 59 -7.58 -4.04 -13.93
CA TYR A 59 -8.55 -3.00 -14.24
C TYR A 59 -7.99 -1.65 -13.78
N PHE A 60 -7.68 -0.80 -14.75
CA PHE A 60 -7.02 0.49 -14.54
C PHE A 60 -7.79 1.66 -15.17
N ASP A 61 -9.00 1.41 -15.69
CA ASP A 61 -9.78 2.40 -16.45
C ASP A 61 -10.06 3.67 -15.63
N ASP A 62 -10.23 3.52 -14.31
CA ASP A 62 -10.39 4.61 -13.36
C ASP A 62 -9.16 5.50 -13.29
N ILE A 63 -7.99 4.92 -13.01
CA ILE A 63 -6.73 5.63 -12.90
C ILE A 63 -6.33 6.22 -14.26
N ASP A 64 -6.56 5.50 -15.36
CA ASP A 64 -6.26 6.01 -16.71
C ASP A 64 -7.03 7.29 -17.02
N GLU A 65 -8.33 7.32 -16.72
CA GLU A 65 -9.16 8.50 -16.93
C GLU A 65 -8.74 9.65 -16.02
N LEU A 66 -8.47 9.37 -14.74
CA LEU A 66 -7.99 10.36 -13.78
C LEU A 66 -6.62 10.95 -14.18
N MET A 67 -5.69 10.14 -14.68
CA MET A 67 -4.40 10.58 -15.19
C MET A 67 -4.57 11.50 -16.41
N ASN A 68 -5.48 11.16 -17.32
CA ASN A 68 -5.81 12.00 -18.48
C ASN A 68 -6.47 13.32 -18.08
N LEU A 69 -7.38 13.30 -17.11
CA LEU A 69 -7.98 14.52 -16.57
C LEU A 69 -6.96 15.40 -15.84
N ALA A 70 -6.06 14.81 -15.04
CA ALA A 70 -4.97 15.55 -14.41
C ALA A 70 -4.11 16.26 -15.44
N LYS A 71 -3.72 15.54 -16.51
CA LYS A 71 -3.02 16.13 -17.66
C LYS A 71 -3.80 17.29 -18.28
N LYS A 72 -5.10 17.10 -18.55
CA LYS A 72 -5.98 18.10 -19.16
C LYS A 72 -6.02 19.41 -18.36
N TYR A 73 -5.98 19.33 -17.03
CA TYR A 73 -6.03 20.48 -16.13
C TYR A 73 -4.66 20.91 -15.57
N ASN A 74 -3.56 20.45 -16.19
CA ASN A 74 -2.19 20.75 -15.77
C ASN A 74 -1.89 20.42 -14.29
N LEU A 75 -2.51 19.36 -13.78
CA LEU A 75 -2.20 18.79 -12.48
C LEU A 75 -1.13 17.69 -12.64
N LYS A 76 -0.10 17.77 -11.82
CA LYS A 76 0.87 16.69 -11.61
C LYS A 76 0.26 15.61 -10.72
N VAL A 77 0.69 14.37 -10.89
CA VAL A 77 0.13 13.23 -10.17
C VAL A 77 1.17 12.53 -9.32
N MET A 78 0.81 12.31 -8.06
CA MET A 78 1.44 11.35 -7.17
C MET A 78 0.64 10.03 -7.22
N LEU A 79 1.23 8.98 -7.80
CA LEU A 79 0.64 7.64 -7.79
C LEU A 79 1.12 6.89 -6.56
N ASN A 80 0.18 6.51 -5.70
CA ASN A 80 0.46 5.74 -4.50
C ASN A 80 0.09 4.27 -4.68
N THR A 81 1.07 3.38 -4.62
CA THR A 81 0.82 1.94 -4.72
C THR A 81 0.43 1.38 -3.36
N ILE A 82 -0.83 0.97 -3.23
CA ILE A 82 -1.43 0.39 -2.03
C ILE A 82 -1.49 -1.11 -2.21
N PHE A 83 -0.39 -1.76 -1.84
CA PHE A 83 -0.17 -3.19 -2.00
C PHE A 83 -0.48 -3.98 -0.73
N ASP A 84 -0.80 -3.33 0.39
CA ASP A 84 -1.13 -3.99 1.66
C ASP A 84 -2.60 -4.45 1.71
N VAL A 85 -3.36 -4.19 0.65
CA VAL A 85 -4.73 -4.67 0.41
C VAL A 85 -4.74 -5.81 -0.62
N ALA A 86 -4.43 -7.03 -0.19
CA ALA A 86 -4.41 -8.17 -1.09
C ALA A 86 -5.81 -8.53 -1.62
N PRO A 87 -5.94 -8.89 -2.91
CA PRO A 87 -7.21 -9.34 -3.47
C PRO A 87 -7.66 -10.68 -2.88
N ALA A 88 -8.96 -10.95 -2.92
CA ALA A 88 -9.53 -12.15 -2.31
C ALA A 88 -8.98 -13.46 -2.92
N TRP A 89 -8.60 -13.46 -4.19
CA TRP A 89 -8.03 -14.63 -4.85
C TRP A 89 -6.66 -15.03 -4.29
N ILE A 90 -5.89 -14.10 -3.72
CA ILE A 90 -4.63 -14.43 -3.04
C ILE A 90 -4.89 -15.36 -1.85
N TYR A 91 -5.87 -15.03 -1.01
CA TYR A 91 -6.23 -15.84 0.15
C TYR A 91 -6.89 -17.18 -0.22
N LYS A 92 -7.55 -17.25 -1.38
CA LYS A 92 -8.05 -18.52 -1.93
C LYS A 92 -6.93 -19.40 -2.48
N LYS A 93 -5.90 -18.79 -3.07
CA LYS A 93 -4.77 -19.49 -3.67
C LYS A 93 -3.76 -19.97 -2.64
N PHE A 94 -3.56 -19.20 -1.58
CA PHE A 94 -2.58 -19.44 -0.52
C PHE A 94 -3.27 -19.46 0.85
N GLU A 95 -3.57 -20.65 1.36
CA GLU A 95 -4.28 -20.83 2.64
C GLU A 95 -3.50 -20.31 3.87
N ASP A 96 -2.18 -20.17 3.73
CA ASP A 96 -1.24 -19.61 4.71
C ASP A 96 -0.85 -18.16 4.39
N ALA A 97 -1.56 -17.48 3.48
CA ALA A 97 -1.32 -16.07 3.17
C ALA A 97 -1.52 -15.15 4.37
N SER A 98 -2.46 -15.45 5.26
CA SER A 98 -2.78 -14.61 6.41
C SER A 98 -1.62 -14.48 7.39
N MET A 99 -1.45 -13.28 7.96
CA MET A 99 -0.62 -13.10 9.15
C MET A 99 -1.17 -13.92 10.31
N VAL A 100 -0.29 -14.28 11.24
CA VAL A 100 -0.66 -15.04 12.45
C VAL A 100 -0.09 -14.31 13.66
N THR A 101 -0.92 -13.92 14.62
CA THR A 101 -0.48 -13.25 15.85
C THR A 101 0.37 -14.18 16.73
N LEU A 102 0.97 -13.64 17.80
CA LEU A 102 1.66 -14.44 18.81
C LEU A 102 0.75 -15.51 19.44
N SER A 103 -0.53 -15.17 19.67
CA SER A 103 -1.55 -16.08 20.21
C SER A 103 -2.05 -17.12 19.21
N GLY A 104 -1.55 -17.11 17.97
CA GLY A 104 -1.93 -18.05 16.92
C GLY A 104 -3.19 -17.64 16.13
N GLN A 105 -3.74 -16.46 16.37
CA GLN A 105 -4.89 -15.96 15.62
C GLN A 105 -4.48 -15.59 14.19
N LYS A 106 -5.20 -16.10 13.18
CA LYS A 106 -5.06 -15.65 11.79
C LYS A 106 -5.68 -14.26 11.63
N ILE A 107 -4.96 -13.34 10.99
CA ILE A 107 -5.42 -12.00 10.64
C ILE A 107 -5.80 -11.97 9.16
N GLY A 108 -6.92 -11.32 8.85
CA GLY A 108 -7.30 -10.97 7.48
C GLY A 108 -7.83 -12.12 6.60
N PRO A 109 -8.42 -11.80 5.42
CA PRO A 109 -8.62 -10.44 4.89
C PRO A 109 -9.75 -9.68 5.60
N GLN A 110 -9.51 -8.42 5.95
CA GLN A 110 -10.52 -7.58 6.60
C GLN A 110 -10.44 -6.11 6.17
N THR A 111 -11.51 -5.36 6.46
CA THR A 111 -11.62 -3.91 6.24
C THR A 111 -11.11 -3.14 7.45
N GLN A 112 -10.55 -1.95 7.22
CA GLN A 112 -10.15 -0.99 8.24
C GLN A 112 -10.57 0.43 7.82
N PRO A 113 -10.76 1.37 8.76
CA PRO A 113 -11.12 2.75 8.41
C PRO A 113 -10.18 3.40 7.40
N HIS A 114 -8.89 3.09 7.48
CA HIS A 114 -7.84 3.59 6.58
C HIS A 114 -7.57 2.69 5.35
N ARG A 115 -8.26 1.54 5.24
CA ARG A 115 -8.26 0.61 4.10
C ARG A 115 -9.68 0.10 3.85
N GLN A 116 -10.55 0.99 3.36
CA GLN A 116 -11.99 0.72 3.29
C GLN A 116 -12.35 -0.42 2.34
N ILE A 117 -11.51 -0.67 1.33
CA ILE A 117 -11.71 -1.80 0.41
C ILE A 117 -11.29 -3.14 1.03
N GLY A 118 -10.68 -3.17 2.21
CA GLY A 118 -10.22 -4.39 2.86
C GLY A 118 -9.11 -5.15 2.11
N GLY A 119 -8.84 -6.39 2.52
CA GLY A 119 -7.70 -7.17 2.03
C GLY A 119 -6.41 -6.97 2.84
N LEU A 120 -6.49 -6.23 3.95
CA LEU A 120 -5.37 -6.08 4.88
C LEU A 120 -5.17 -7.39 5.67
N GLY A 121 -3.89 -7.74 5.91
CA GLY A 121 -3.51 -8.83 6.81
C GLY A 121 -2.85 -10.04 6.18
N TYR A 122 -2.34 -9.96 4.95
CA TYR A 122 -1.48 -11.02 4.41
C TYR A 122 -0.04 -10.88 4.94
N CYS A 123 0.70 -11.98 4.98
CA CYS A 123 2.08 -12.06 5.39
C CYS A 123 3.02 -11.52 4.29
N PHE A 124 3.72 -10.42 4.57
CA PHE A 124 4.75 -9.86 3.67
C PHE A 124 5.96 -10.78 3.43
N ASN A 125 6.12 -11.81 4.27
CA ASN A 125 7.19 -12.80 4.16
C ASN A 125 6.77 -14.05 3.38
N HIS A 126 5.52 -14.15 2.89
CA HIS A 126 5.08 -15.28 2.11
C HIS A 126 5.53 -15.15 0.65
N ASP A 127 6.44 -16.01 0.19
CA ASP A 127 7.07 -15.90 -1.14
C ASP A 127 6.06 -15.93 -2.30
N GLY A 128 5.05 -16.81 -2.23
CA GLY A 128 3.96 -16.85 -3.21
C GLY A 128 3.18 -15.53 -3.33
N VAL A 129 2.75 -14.95 -2.21
CA VAL A 129 2.09 -13.64 -2.18
C VAL A 129 3.04 -12.52 -2.63
N SER A 130 4.30 -12.51 -2.16
CA SER A 130 5.31 -11.53 -2.56
C SER A 130 5.56 -11.51 -4.07
N LYS A 131 5.50 -12.67 -4.74
CA LYS A 131 5.60 -12.73 -6.21
C LYS A 131 4.51 -11.89 -6.88
N TYR A 132 3.25 -12.09 -6.51
CA TYR A 132 2.13 -11.37 -7.11
C TYR A 132 2.08 -9.90 -6.68
N PHE A 133 2.53 -9.59 -5.48
CA PHE A 133 2.77 -8.21 -5.04
C PHE A 133 3.71 -7.48 -6.01
N PHE A 134 4.86 -8.10 -6.34
CA PHE A 134 5.86 -7.49 -7.21
C PHE A 134 5.39 -7.43 -8.65
N GLU A 135 4.60 -8.42 -9.09
CA GLU A 135 3.94 -8.42 -10.39
C GLU A 135 2.94 -7.26 -10.51
N PHE A 136 2.08 -7.05 -9.51
CA PHE A 136 1.16 -5.92 -9.48
C PHE A 136 1.88 -4.57 -9.49
N LEU A 137 2.95 -4.44 -8.68
CA LEU A 137 3.77 -3.23 -8.67
C LEU A 137 4.40 -2.98 -10.04
N LYS A 138 4.98 -4.02 -10.65
CA LYS A 138 5.57 -3.95 -11.99
C LYS A 138 4.53 -3.53 -13.04
N THR A 139 3.38 -4.17 -13.09
CA THR A 139 2.30 -3.85 -14.04
C THR A 139 1.85 -2.39 -13.88
N SER A 140 1.72 -1.91 -12.64
CA SER A 140 1.36 -0.52 -12.35
C SER A 140 2.43 0.46 -12.84
N VAL A 141 3.71 0.16 -12.60
CA VAL A 141 4.83 1.00 -13.03
C VAL A 141 4.94 1.03 -14.55
N GLU A 142 4.88 -0.13 -15.22
CA GLU A 142 4.97 -0.23 -16.68
C GLU A 142 3.85 0.54 -17.37
N ARG A 143 2.65 0.58 -16.79
CA ARG A 143 1.51 1.33 -17.34
C ARG A 143 1.70 2.84 -17.28
N TYR A 144 2.22 3.36 -16.16
CA TYR A 144 2.20 4.81 -15.90
C TYR A 144 3.54 5.52 -15.97
N LYS A 145 4.68 4.79 -16.05
CA LYS A 145 6.04 5.38 -16.03
C LYS A 145 6.26 6.51 -17.04
N ASP A 146 5.60 6.44 -18.21
CA ASP A 146 5.75 7.41 -19.31
C ASP A 146 4.57 8.40 -19.39
N HIS A 147 3.61 8.34 -18.47
CA HIS A 147 2.45 9.22 -18.51
C HIS A 147 2.87 10.66 -18.15
N PRO A 148 2.56 11.68 -18.97
CA PRO A 148 3.10 13.04 -18.80
C PRO A 148 2.63 13.77 -17.53
N ALA A 149 1.50 13.35 -16.96
CA ALA A 149 1.02 13.87 -15.68
C ALA A 149 1.74 13.26 -14.46
N LEU A 150 2.39 12.10 -14.60
CA LEU A 150 3.08 11.47 -13.48
C LEU A 150 4.26 12.33 -13.02
N GLU A 151 4.36 12.51 -11.71
CA GLU A 151 5.44 13.28 -11.09
C GLU A 151 6.12 12.49 -9.95
N ILE A 152 5.33 11.79 -9.13
CA ILE A 152 5.85 11.11 -7.93
C ILE A 152 5.29 9.69 -7.85
N TRP A 153 6.18 8.72 -7.62
CA TRP A 153 5.80 7.40 -7.11
C TRP A 153 5.84 7.41 -5.58
N ASN A 154 4.69 7.21 -4.94
CA ASN A 154 4.59 6.95 -3.51
C ASN A 154 4.43 5.45 -3.29
N VAL A 155 5.51 4.78 -2.87
CA VAL A 155 5.52 3.32 -2.71
C VAL A 155 4.98 2.94 -1.34
N GLY A 156 3.87 2.20 -1.29
CA GLY A 156 3.22 1.85 -0.02
C GLY A 156 2.58 3.03 0.68
N SER A 157 1.92 2.78 1.80
CA SER A 157 1.38 3.84 2.65
C SER A 157 1.68 3.46 4.09
N GLU A 158 2.55 4.23 4.74
CA GLU A 158 2.97 4.02 6.14
C GLU A 158 3.35 2.56 6.38
N PRO A 159 4.46 2.08 5.78
CA PRO A 159 4.87 0.67 5.87
C PRO A 159 5.30 0.34 7.30
N GLU A 160 4.31 0.15 8.16
CA GLU A 160 4.47 -0.21 9.55
C GLU A 160 3.39 -1.24 9.90
N LEU A 161 3.85 -2.44 10.25
CA LEU A 161 2.99 -3.55 10.65
C LEU A 161 2.41 -3.37 12.05
N THR A 162 3.03 -2.53 12.87
CA THR A 162 2.77 -2.51 14.30
C THR A 162 1.64 -1.56 14.67
N SER A 163 1.58 -0.36 14.11
CA SER A 163 0.60 0.68 14.50
C SER A 163 -0.74 0.56 13.78
N SER A 164 -0.76 0.43 12.45
CA SER A 164 -2.00 0.37 11.65
C SER A 164 -2.85 -0.89 11.90
N MET A 165 -2.22 -1.92 12.47
CA MET A 165 -2.84 -3.19 12.81
C MET A 165 -2.74 -3.52 14.31
N ALA A 166 -2.35 -2.54 15.15
CA ALA A 166 -2.26 -2.68 16.61
C ALA A 166 -3.59 -3.16 17.21
N GLU A 167 -4.71 -2.61 16.74
CA GLU A 167 -6.08 -2.98 17.12
C GLU A 167 -6.44 -4.44 16.85
N MET A 168 -5.70 -5.11 15.95
CA MET A 168 -5.91 -6.54 15.65
C MET A 168 -5.19 -7.45 16.62
N ARG A 169 -4.41 -6.89 17.54
CA ARG A 169 -3.91 -7.61 18.71
C ARG A 169 -5.06 -7.63 19.71
N SER A 170 -5.33 -8.76 20.35
CA SER A 170 -6.26 -8.87 21.49
C SER A 170 -5.89 -7.98 22.70
N TYR A 171 -4.85 -7.16 22.59
CA TYR A 171 -4.26 -6.34 23.63
C TYR A 171 -3.81 -4.96 23.10
N ALA A 172 -4.50 -4.41 22.11
CA ALA A 172 -4.13 -3.13 21.48
C ALA A 172 -3.98 -1.97 22.47
N ASP A 173 -4.78 -1.99 23.55
CA ASP A 173 -4.77 -0.98 24.61
C ASP A 173 -3.75 -1.27 25.73
N ASP A 174 -3.00 -2.39 25.63
CA ASP A 174 -2.00 -2.81 26.61
C ASP A 174 -0.61 -2.40 26.14
N ALA A 175 -0.16 -1.21 26.58
CA ALA A 175 1.16 -0.68 26.25
C ALA A 175 2.32 -1.61 26.65
N SER A 176 2.12 -2.54 27.60
CA SER A 176 3.14 -3.53 27.99
C SER A 176 3.39 -4.59 26.90
N LYS A 177 2.48 -4.72 25.93
CA LYS A 177 2.54 -5.68 24.81
C LYS A 177 2.80 -5.01 23.47
N MET A 178 3.23 -3.75 23.48
CA MET A 178 3.58 -3.01 22.27
C MET A 178 4.71 -3.69 21.47
N GLY A 179 5.58 -4.45 22.15
CA GLY A 179 6.66 -5.24 21.55
C GLY A 179 6.23 -6.50 20.80
N ASP A 180 4.96 -6.91 20.89
CA ASP A 180 4.46 -8.05 20.11
C ASP A 180 4.45 -7.69 18.62
N MET A 181 5.28 -8.36 17.82
CA MET A 181 5.27 -8.18 16.38
C MET A 181 3.95 -8.70 15.79
N LEU A 182 3.55 -8.21 14.61
CA LEU A 182 2.23 -8.57 14.10
C LEU A 182 2.14 -10.02 13.58
N CYS A 183 3.23 -10.57 13.01
CA CYS A 183 3.18 -11.85 12.29
C CYS A 183 4.25 -12.86 12.73
N TYR A 184 3.79 -13.94 13.37
CA TYR A 184 4.53 -15.10 13.86
C TYR A 184 4.23 -16.39 13.06
N CYS A 185 3.72 -16.27 11.84
CA CYS A 185 3.47 -17.42 10.96
C CYS A 185 4.77 -18.19 10.62
N ALA A 186 4.62 -19.39 10.05
CA ALA A 186 5.77 -20.23 9.68
C ALA A 186 6.74 -19.52 8.72
N ASN A 187 6.23 -18.79 7.72
CA ASN A 187 7.04 -18.01 6.77
C ASN A 187 7.93 -16.98 7.49
N CYS A 188 7.35 -16.21 8.43
CA CYS A 188 8.11 -15.25 9.24
C CYS A 188 9.16 -15.93 10.12
N LYS A 189 8.80 -17.04 10.79
CA LYS A 189 9.75 -17.79 11.64
C LYS A 189 10.94 -18.29 10.83
N THR A 190 10.70 -18.83 9.65
CA THR A 190 11.76 -19.31 8.76
C THR A 190 12.67 -18.16 8.30
N LYS A 191 12.10 -17.04 7.83
CA LYS A 191 12.89 -15.87 7.40
C LYS A 191 13.63 -15.20 8.55
N PHE A 192 13.05 -15.18 9.75
CA PHE A 192 13.73 -14.67 10.94
C PHE A 192 14.91 -15.54 11.36
N LYS A 193 14.76 -16.87 11.37
CA LYS A 193 15.88 -17.80 11.60
C LYS A 193 16.99 -17.64 10.56
N LYS A 194 16.63 -17.46 9.29
CA LYS A 194 17.59 -17.16 8.22
C LYS A 194 18.35 -15.86 8.51
N TRP A 195 17.64 -14.77 8.82
CA TRP A 195 18.24 -13.50 9.19
C TRP A 195 19.19 -13.62 10.40
N LEU A 196 18.80 -14.37 11.44
CA LEU A 196 19.66 -14.65 12.59
C LEU A 196 20.94 -15.39 12.17
N SER A 197 20.81 -16.43 11.32
CA SER A 197 21.97 -17.17 10.83
C SER A 197 22.93 -16.31 10.01
N GLU A 198 22.40 -15.39 9.19
CA GLU A 198 23.20 -14.45 8.40
C GLU A 198 23.87 -13.38 9.27
N LYS A 199 23.16 -12.87 10.28
CA LYS A 199 23.67 -11.82 11.18
C LYS A 199 24.73 -12.32 12.14
N TYR A 200 24.50 -13.47 12.77
CA TYR A 200 25.35 -13.97 13.86
C TYR A 200 26.35 -15.02 13.39
N VAL A 201 26.16 -15.61 12.20
CA VAL A 201 27.03 -16.61 11.55
C VAL A 201 27.08 -17.97 12.26
N THR A 202 27.18 -18.00 13.59
CA THR A 202 27.16 -19.22 14.41
C THR A 202 26.17 -19.11 15.56
N ILE A 203 25.76 -20.26 16.11
CA ILE A 203 24.82 -20.30 17.24
C ILE A 203 25.49 -19.79 18.52
N GLU A 204 26.80 -19.97 18.68
CA GLU A 204 27.57 -19.49 19.82
C GLU A 204 27.55 -17.96 19.88
N LYS A 205 27.81 -17.28 18.76
CA LYS A 205 27.75 -15.80 18.69
C LYS A 205 26.35 -15.25 18.96
N LEU A 206 25.31 -15.97 18.56
CA LEU A 206 23.94 -15.61 18.91
C LEU A 206 23.73 -15.74 20.42
N ASN A 207 24.13 -16.86 21.03
CA ASN A 207 24.00 -17.12 22.47
C ASN A 207 24.81 -16.13 23.32
N GLU A 208 25.98 -15.68 22.86
CA GLU A 208 26.76 -14.65 23.57
C GLU A 208 26.09 -13.27 23.53
N SER A 209 25.25 -13.00 22.52
CA SER A 209 24.65 -11.68 22.31
C SER A 209 23.32 -11.46 23.03
N TRP A 210 22.62 -12.52 23.44
CA TRP A 210 21.25 -12.50 23.97
C TRP A 210 21.20 -13.09 25.38
#